data_AF-A0A3N5XNV4-F1
#
_entry.id   AF-A0A3N5XNV4-F1
#
_cell.length_a   1.000
_cell.length_b   1.000
_cell.length_c   1.000
_cell.angle_alpha   90.00
_cell.angle_beta   90.00
_cell.angle_gamma   90.00
#
_symmetry.space_group_name_H-M   'P 1'
#
loop_
_entity.id
_entity.type
_entity.pdbx_description
1 polymer ?
#
loop_
_entity_poly.entity_id
_entity_poly.type
_entity_poly.pdbx_seq_one_letter_code
_entity_poly.pdbx_strand_id
1 'polypeptide(L)' 'MLSALKQDPSGFVEEMRLAAAVKWYEMQRISQAKAAEIAGLSRAEFLKALARFGVSPFQYNAAELIQEVGGD' A
#
# COMPACT_ATOMS: atom_id res chain seq x y z
N MET A 1 -16.09 19.26 -5.08
CA MET A 1 -15.05 18.31 -4.63
C MET A 1 -14.43 17.48 -5.77
N LEU A 2 -15.14 17.21 -6.89
CA LEU A 2 -14.59 16.52 -8.07
C LEU A 2 -13.51 17.32 -8.85
N SER A 3 -13.31 18.61 -8.51
CA SER A 3 -12.44 19.53 -9.25
C SER A 3 -10.99 19.57 -8.75
N ALA A 4 -10.67 18.94 -7.61
CA ALA A 4 -9.32 19.03 -7.02
C ALA A 4 -8.26 18.22 -7.77
N LEU A 5 -8.65 17.15 -8.48
CA LEU A 5 -7.69 16.23 -9.13
C LEU A 5 -7.63 16.35 -10.66
N LYS A 6 -8.53 17.11 -11.32
CA LYS A 6 -8.59 17.20 -12.80
C LYS A 6 -8.49 15.83 -13.52
N GLN A 7 -9.04 14.76 -12.92
CA GLN A 7 -9.04 13.43 -13.53
C GLN A 7 -10.43 13.08 -14.05
N ASP A 8 -10.46 12.38 -15.18
CA ASP A 8 -11.65 11.68 -15.66
C ASP A 8 -12.18 10.74 -14.55
N PRO A 9 -13.50 10.53 -14.41
CA PRO A 9 -14.08 9.69 -13.36
C PRO A 9 -13.45 8.30 -13.23
N SER A 10 -12.98 7.72 -14.33
CA SER A 10 -12.26 6.43 -14.34
C SER A 10 -10.94 6.49 -13.55
N GLY A 11 -10.09 7.48 -13.84
CA GLY A 11 -8.81 7.67 -13.17
C GLY A 11 -8.96 7.97 -11.67
N PHE A 12 -10.03 8.66 -11.27
CA PHE A 12 -10.32 8.89 -9.86
C PHE A 12 -10.63 7.59 -9.10
N VAL A 13 -11.41 6.69 -9.70
CA VAL A 13 -11.73 5.38 -9.10
C VAL A 13 -10.48 4.51 -8.97
N GLU A 14 -9.59 4.55 -9.96
CA GLU A 14 -8.30 3.85 -9.93
C GLU A 14 -7.40 4.38 -8.80
N GLU A 15 -7.24 5.70 -8.67
CA GLU A 15 -6.43 6.30 -7.62
C GLU A 15 -7.02 6.03 -6.22
N MET A 16 -8.35 6.07 -6.06
CA MET A 16 -9.00 5.67 -4.81
C MET A 16 -8.72 4.22 -4.44
N ARG A 17 -8.81 3.31 -5.43
CA ARG A 17 -8.56 1.88 -5.20
C ARG A 17 -7.11 1.64 -4.81
N LEU A 18 -6.17 2.33 -5.46
CA LEU A 18 -4.76 2.28 -5.12
C LEU A 18 -4.51 2.78 -3.69
N ALA A 19 -5.06 3.93 -3.32
CA ALA A 19 -4.93 4.48 -1.97
C ALA A 19 -5.46 3.52 -0.90
N ALA A 20 -6.61 2.87 -1.14
CA ALA A 20 -7.17 1.89 -0.23
C ALA A 20 -6.27 0.64 -0.10
N ALA A 21 -5.78 0.11 -1.22
CA ALA A 21 -4.87 -1.04 -1.23
C ALA A 21 -3.57 -0.76 -0.46
N VAL A 22 -2.98 0.42 -0.68
CA VAL A 22 -1.80 0.89 0.05
C VAL A 22 -2.10 0.97 1.55
N LYS A 23 -3.23 1.56 1.94
CA LYS A 23 -3.56 1.71 3.36
C LYS A 23 -3.79 0.37 4.07
N TRP A 24 -4.49 -0.57 3.42
CA TRP A 24 -4.70 -1.90 3.99
C TRP A 24 -3.40 -2.68 4.10
N TYR A 25 -2.49 -2.52 3.13
CA TYR A 25 -1.16 -3.10 3.21
C TYR A 25 -0.34 -2.48 4.35
N GLU A 26 -0.30 -1.16 4.48
CA GLU A 26 0.40 -0.46 5.57
C GLU A 26 -0.11 -0.91 6.95
N MET A 27 -1.43 -1.10 7.08
CA MET A 27 -2.07 -1.60 8.30
C MET A 27 -1.87 -3.11 8.54
N GLN A 28 -1.05 -3.79 7.73
CA GLN A 28 -0.81 -5.24 7.80
C GLN A 28 -2.08 -6.10 7.70
N ARG A 29 -3.15 -5.57 7.09
CA ARG A 29 -4.43 -6.27 6.92
C ARG A 29 -4.44 -7.21 5.73
N ILE A 30 -3.60 -6.92 4.74
CA ILE A 30 -3.46 -7.72 3.52
C ILE A 30 -1.98 -7.84 3.13
N SER A 31 -1.65 -8.88 2.38
CA SER A 31 -0.31 -9.07 1.82
C SER A 31 -0.05 -8.12 0.65
N GLN A 32 1.23 -7.91 0.32
CA GLN A 32 1.64 -7.10 -0.84
C GLN A 32 1.04 -7.61 -2.15
N ALA A 33 1.01 -8.95 -2.35
CA ALA A 33 0.43 -9.55 -3.54
C ALA A 33 -1.08 -9.27 -3.65
N LYS A 34 -1.80 -9.36 -2.53
CA LYS A 34 -3.23 -9.06 -2.51
C LYS A 34 -3.51 -7.58 -2.74
N ALA A 35 -2.67 -6.70 -2.20
CA ALA A 35 -2.78 -5.27 -2.43
C ALA A 35 -2.56 -4.88 -3.90
N ALA A 36 -1.56 -5.50 -4.57
CA ALA A 36 -1.34 -5.31 -6.00
C ALA A 36 -2.54 -5.80 -6.84
N GLU A 37 -3.09 -6.97 -6.53
CA GLU A 37 -4.30 -7.51 -7.18
C GLU A 37 -5.50 -6.56 -7.02
N ILE A 38 -5.76 -6.09 -5.80
CA ILE A 38 -6.84 -5.14 -5.52
C ILE A 38 -6.62 -3.86 -6.32
N ALA A 39 -5.41 -3.32 -6.36
CA ALA A 39 -5.09 -2.12 -7.12
C ALA A 39 -5.17 -2.31 -8.65
N GLY A 40 -5.29 -3.54 -9.15
CA GLY A 40 -5.23 -3.84 -10.57
C GLY A 40 -3.83 -3.65 -11.16
N LEU A 41 -2.79 -3.80 -10.34
CA LEU A 41 -1.39 -3.55 -10.70
C LEU A 41 -0.57 -4.84 -10.68
N SER A 42 0.50 -4.87 -11.47
CA SER A 42 1.56 -5.84 -11.25
C SER A 42 2.25 -5.60 -9.90
N ARG A 43 2.93 -6.62 -9.38
CA ARG A 43 3.71 -6.48 -8.14
C ARG A 43 4.76 -5.35 -8.23
N ALA A 44 5.43 -5.22 -9.37
CA ALA A 44 6.45 -4.20 -9.58
C ALA A 44 5.86 -2.78 -9.60
N GLU A 45 4.69 -2.59 -10.20
CA GLU A 45 3.98 -1.31 -10.19
C GLU A 45 3.48 -0.97 -8.78
N PHE A 46 2.99 -1.95 -8.03
CA PHE A 46 2.59 -1.73 -6.66
C PHE A 46 3.76 -1.30 -5.76
N LEU A 47 4.95 -1.90 -5.91
CA LEU A 47 6.15 -1.47 -5.19
C LEU A 47 6.52 -0.01 -5.49
N LYS A 48 6.40 0.41 -6.76
CA LYS A 48 6.60 1.83 -7.14
C LYS A 48 5.54 2.74 -6.51
N ALA A 49 4.30 2.28 -6.42
CA ALA A 49 3.24 3.02 -5.75
C ALA A 49 3.51 3.19 -4.25
N LEU A 50 3.98 2.15 -3.55
CA LEU A 50 4.34 2.27 -2.13
C LEU A 50 5.34 3.40 -1.89
N ALA A 51 6.35 3.55 -2.77
CA ALA A 51 7.29 4.67 -2.70
C ALA A 51 6.61 6.04 -2.90
N ARG A 52 5.65 6.17 -3.83
CA ARG A 52 4.87 7.41 -4.02
C ARG A 52 4.05 7.78 -2.78
N PHE A 53 3.56 6.78 -2.06
CA PHE A 53 2.77 6.96 -0.84
C PHE A 53 3.61 7.04 0.44
N GLY A 54 4.94 6.91 0.35
CA GLY A 54 5.83 6.93 1.52
C GLY A 54 5.69 5.71 2.43
N VAL A 55 5.17 4.59 1.92
CA VAL A 55 4.98 3.34 2.66
C VAL A 55 6.14 2.40 2.38
N SER A 56 6.72 1.80 3.44
CA SER A 56 7.77 0.79 3.32
C SER A 56 7.25 -0.44 2.55
N PRO A 57 8.02 -1.01 1.60
CA PRO A 57 7.68 -2.28 0.94
C PRO A 57 7.91 -3.51 1.84
N PHE A 58 8.41 -3.28 3.05
CA PHE A 58 8.60 -4.29 4.09
C PHE A 58 7.59 -4.06 5.20
N GLN A 59 6.72 -5.04 5.44
CA GLN A 59 5.86 -5.09 6.61
C GLN A 59 6.70 -5.61 7.77
N TYR A 60 7.17 -4.72 8.64
CA TYR A 60 7.78 -5.13 9.90
C TYR A 60 6.66 -5.35 10.92
N ASN A 61 6.61 -6.53 11.49
CA ASN A 61 5.80 -6.82 12.66
C ASN A 61 6.50 -6.17 13.88
N ALA A 62 5.85 -5.20 14.54
CA ALA A 62 6.40 -4.56 15.73
C ALA A 62 6.67 -5.56 16.88
N ALA A 63 5.92 -6.67 16.94
CA ALA A 63 6.14 -7.77 17.89
C ALA A 63 7.31 -8.69 17.51
N GLU A 64 7.74 -8.73 16.24
CA GLU A 64 8.97 -9.44 15.82
C GLU A 64 10.22 -8.64 16.23
N LEU A 65 10.18 -7.31 16.13
CA LEU A 65 11.32 -6.45 16.50
C LEU A 65 11.69 -6.54 17.99
N ILE A 66 10.71 -6.79 18.87
CA ILE A 66 10.94 -6.89 20.33
C ILE A 66 11.58 -8.23 20.71
N GLN A 67 11.32 -9.30 19.95
CA GLN A 67 11.95 -10.60 20.20
C GLN A 67 13.44 -10.62 19.81
N GLU A 68 13.87 -9.74 18.90
CA GLU A 68 15.26 -9.68 18.44
C GLU A 68 16.19 -8.89 19.39
N VAL A 69 15.63 -8.01 20.24
CA VAL A 69 16.40 -7.17 21.19
C VAL A 69 16.48 -7.77 22.60
N GLY A 70 15.68 -8.80 22.90
CA GLY A 70 15.61 -9.44 24.23
C GLY A 70 16.43 -10.74 24.36
N GLY A 71 17.23 -11.10 23.36
CA GLY A 71 18.04 -12.32 23.37
C GLY A 71 19.45 -12.09 23.92
N ASP A 72 19.56 -12.01 25.25
CA ASP A 72 20.74 -12.37 26.07
C ASP A 72 20.26 -12.96 27.40
#